data_AF-X0X4P3-F1
#
_entry.id   AF-X0X4P3-F1
#
_cell.length_a   1.000
_cell.length_b   1.000
_cell.length_c   1.000
_cell.angle_alpha   90.00
_cell.angle_beta   90.00
_cell.angle_gamma   90.00
#
_symmetry.space_group_name_H-M   'P 1'
#
loop_
_entity.id
_entity.type
_entity.pdbx_description
1 polymer ?
#
loop_
_entity_poly.entity_id
_entity_poly.type
_entity_poly.pdbx_seq_one_letter_code
_entity_poly.pdbx_strand_id
1 'polypeptide(L)'
;HLLESIPGARVLLIFTYRPEFVHTWGAKSYHSQVNLNRLSNRESLMMVSHLLGTEELDTDLEEFILEKTEGIPFFIEELIKSLKDLKIITREDNRYRITKDIKEVTIPATIQDVIMARVDSLPQEIKGLLQTVSVVGRESSYDLIKRLTGLTEQELLSHLSVLKDSELLYERGIYPQSTFIFKHALTQEIAYSSLLQKRKKEIHEGIGRAMEALYPDRLEEHYELLAYHYGRSANADKAVQYLDLANQKVAEL
;
A
#
# COMPACT_ATOMS: atom_id res chain seq x y z
N HIS A 1 -25.75 -5.36 -7.19
CA HIS A 1 -26.38 -6.68 -7.43
C HIS A 1 -26.37 -7.58 -6.21
N LEU A 2 -25.23 -7.88 -5.55
CA LEU A 2 -25.21 -8.82 -4.40
C LEU A 2 -26.22 -8.50 -3.27
N LEU A 3 -26.30 -7.24 -2.83
CA LEU A 3 -27.22 -6.81 -1.75
C LEU A 3 -28.71 -6.96 -2.10
N GLU A 4 -29.05 -6.98 -3.39
CA GLU A 4 -30.44 -7.13 -3.87
C GLU A 4 -30.82 -8.61 -4.04
N SER A 5 -29.84 -9.51 -4.12
CA SER A 5 -30.03 -10.94 -4.40
C SER A 5 -30.04 -11.83 -3.15
N ILE A 6 -29.75 -11.29 -1.97
CA ILE A 6 -29.71 -12.01 -0.69
C ILE A 6 -30.85 -11.72 0.35
N PRO A 7 -32.04 -11.17 0.02
CA PRO A 7 -33.07 -10.82 1.03
C PRO A 7 -33.53 -11.96 1.96
N GLY A 8 -33.37 -13.23 1.55
CA GLY A 8 -33.79 -14.41 2.32
C GLY A 8 -32.69 -15.06 3.17
N ALA A 9 -31.44 -14.57 3.10
CA ALA A 9 -30.30 -15.17 3.80
C ALA A 9 -29.92 -14.35 5.05
N ARG A 10 -29.61 -15.04 6.16
CA ARG A 10 -29.11 -14.39 7.39
C ARG A 10 -27.62 -14.10 7.26
N VAL A 11 -27.27 -13.03 6.56
CA VAL A 11 -25.88 -12.62 6.30
C VAL A 11 -25.65 -11.20 6.81
N LEU A 12 -24.54 -10.98 7.51
CA LEU A 12 -24.03 -9.65 7.86
C LEU A 12 -22.86 -9.32 6.93
N LEU A 13 -22.96 -8.22 6.20
CA LEU A 13 -21.90 -7.73 5.33
C LEU A 13 -21.26 -6.49 5.94
N ILE A 14 -19.93 -6.49 6.04
CA ILE A 14 -19.14 -5.35 6.53
C ILE A 14 -18.34 -4.81 5.36
N PHE A 15 -18.46 -3.51 5.10
CA PHE A 15 -17.75 -2.83 4.04
C PHE A 15 -16.90 -1.70 4.62
N THR A 16 -15.74 -1.47 4.02
CA THR A 16 -14.90 -0.29 4.26
C THR A 16 -14.79 0.50 2.98
N TYR A 17 -15.08 1.80 3.02
CA TYR A 17 -15.01 2.68 1.87
C TYR A 17 -14.57 4.08 2.30
N ARG A 18 -14.05 4.87 1.37
CA ARG A 18 -13.72 6.29 1.64
C ARG A 18 -15.00 7.14 1.59
N PRO A 19 -15.12 8.23 2.35
CA PRO A 19 -16.34 9.04 2.43
C PRO A 19 -16.88 9.55 1.08
N GLU A 20 -16.01 9.67 0.07
CA GLU A 20 -16.39 10.15 -1.27
C GLU A 20 -17.10 9.07 -2.12
N PHE A 21 -17.07 7.80 -1.68
CA PHE A 21 -17.74 6.73 -2.38
C PHE A 21 -19.26 6.81 -2.19
N VAL A 22 -19.96 7.13 -3.28
CA VAL A 22 -21.42 7.18 -3.31
C VAL A 22 -21.96 5.77 -3.54
N HIS A 23 -22.77 5.28 -2.61
CA HIS A 23 -23.44 3.98 -2.70
C HIS A 23 -24.95 4.12 -2.76
N THR A 24 -25.60 3.13 -3.36
CA THR A 24 -27.06 3.11 -3.56
C THR A 24 -27.83 2.52 -2.37
N TRP A 25 -27.12 1.95 -1.38
CA TRP A 25 -27.72 1.28 -0.22
C TRP A 25 -27.81 2.12 1.05
N GLY A 26 -27.31 3.36 1.03
CA GLY A 26 -27.27 4.22 2.22
C GLY A 26 -28.62 4.53 2.86
N ALA A 27 -29.70 4.48 2.07
CA ALA A 27 -31.06 4.75 2.53
C ALA A 27 -31.85 3.50 2.98
N LYS A 28 -31.22 2.31 3.00
CA LYS A 28 -31.91 1.07 3.36
C LYS A 28 -31.99 0.92 4.89
N SER A 29 -33.10 0.37 5.40
CA SER A 29 -33.33 0.21 6.84
C SER A 29 -32.38 -0.79 7.53
N TYR A 30 -31.77 -1.68 6.76
CA TYR A 30 -30.80 -2.67 7.22
C TYR A 30 -29.34 -2.19 7.09
N HIS A 31 -29.12 -0.91 6.77
CA HIS A 31 -27.81 -0.30 6.69
C HIS A 31 -27.47 0.44 7.98
N SER A 32 -26.28 0.20 8.51
CA SER A 32 -25.69 0.98 9.60
C SER A 32 -24.32 1.47 9.16
N GLN A 33 -24.01 2.73 9.48
CA GLN A 33 -22.74 3.37 9.12
C GLN A 33 -22.00 3.80 10.38
N VAL A 34 -20.73 3.44 10.45
CA VAL A 34 -19.79 3.93 11.47
C VAL A 34 -18.75 4.78 10.77
N ASN A 35 -18.68 6.06 11.13
CA ASN A 35 -17.65 6.96 10.62
C ASN A 35 -16.38 6.78 11.45
N LEU A 36 -15.28 6.40 10.79
CA LEU A 36 -13.96 6.35 11.41
C LEU A 36 -13.31 7.73 11.30
N ASN A 37 -13.44 8.51 12.37
CA ASN A 37 -12.79 9.81 12.48
C ASN A 37 -11.30 9.65 12.82
N ARG A 38 -10.54 10.75 12.71
CA ARG A 38 -9.20 10.84 13.28
C ARG A 38 -9.25 10.53 14.78
N LEU A 39 -8.19 9.90 15.29
CA LEU A 39 -8.06 9.62 16.71
C LEU A 39 -7.99 10.93 17.49
N SER A 40 -8.70 10.98 18.62
CA SER A 40 -8.50 12.03 19.61
C SER A 40 -7.07 11.99 20.15
N ASN A 41 -6.62 13.07 20.82
CA ASN A 41 -5.30 13.10 21.45
C ASN A 41 -5.12 11.91 22.43
N ARG A 42 -6.15 11.60 23.20
CA ARG A 42 -6.13 10.46 24.13
C ARG A 42 -5.97 9.13 23.39
N GLU A 43 -6.73 8.89 22.33
CA GLU A 43 -6.63 7.67 21.52
C GLU A 43 -5.29 7.57 20.80
N SER A 44 -4.74 8.69 20.34
CA SER A 44 -3.42 8.76 19.72
C SER A 44 -2.33 8.35 20.72
N LEU A 45 -2.33 8.91 21.93
CA LEU A 45 -1.35 8.53 22.98
C LEU A 45 -1.54 7.08 23.45
N MET A 46 -2.77 6.58 23.52
CA MET A 46 -3.02 5.15 23.79
C MET A 46 -2.40 4.26 22.70
N MET A 47 -2.52 4.64 21.43
CA MET A 47 -1.88 3.93 20.31
C MET A 47 -0.36 3.99 20.39
N VAL A 48 0.22 5.17 20.67
CA VAL A 48 1.66 5.36 20.87
C VAL A 48 2.17 4.44 21.98
N SER A 49 1.45 4.39 23.11
CA SER A 49 1.83 3.57 24.26
C SER A 49 1.87 2.08 23.91
N HIS A 50 0.91 1.60 23.11
CA HIS A 50 0.91 0.24 22.59
C HIS A 50 2.08 -0.03 21.64
N LEU A 51 2.40 0.91 20.75
CA LEU A 51 3.50 0.78 19.79
C LEU A 51 4.88 0.79 20.48
N LEU A 52 5.01 1.54 21.57
CA LEU A 52 6.26 1.68 22.34
C LEU A 52 6.38 0.65 23.47
N GLY A 53 5.28 0.00 23.86
CA GLY A 53 5.21 -0.98 24.94
C GLY A 53 5.37 -0.37 26.34
N THR A 54 4.94 0.89 26.51
CA THR A 54 4.94 1.63 27.79
C THR A 54 4.01 2.84 27.70
N GLU A 55 3.39 3.22 28.82
CA GLU A 55 2.61 4.47 28.95
C GLU A 55 3.50 5.64 29.42
N GLU A 56 4.75 5.36 29.80
CA GLU A 56 5.69 6.36 30.30
C GLU A 56 6.35 7.09 29.12
N LEU A 57 5.80 8.25 28.77
CA LEU A 57 6.35 9.15 27.74
C LEU A 57 6.71 10.50 28.38
N ASP A 58 7.78 11.12 27.90
CA ASP A 58 8.05 12.51 28.24
C ASP A 58 7.09 13.46 27.51
N THR A 59 6.72 14.55 28.18
CA THR A 59 5.74 15.52 27.68
C THR A 59 6.15 16.10 26.32
N ASP A 60 7.44 16.39 26.13
CA ASP A 60 7.95 16.89 24.84
C ASP A 60 7.70 15.89 23.69
N LEU A 61 7.77 14.59 23.97
CA LEU A 61 7.50 13.54 22.97
C LEU A 61 6.00 13.42 22.70
N GLU A 62 5.17 13.49 23.73
CA GLU A 62 3.70 13.48 23.57
C GLU A 62 3.22 14.65 22.72
N GLU A 63 3.63 15.87 23.06
CA GLU A 63 3.27 17.09 22.33
C GLU A 63 3.75 17.02 20.88
N PHE A 64 4.99 16.56 20.67
CA PHE A 64 5.55 16.40 19.35
C PHE A 64 4.73 15.44 18.47
N ILE A 65 4.36 14.27 19.01
CA ILE A 65 3.59 13.28 18.25
C ILE A 65 2.18 13.81 17.94
N LEU A 66 1.53 14.45 18.92
CA LEU A 66 0.18 14.99 18.75
C LEU A 66 0.15 16.12 17.72
N GLU A 67 1.14 17.01 17.75
CA GLU A 67 1.27 18.10 16.79
C GLU A 67 1.47 17.57 15.37
N LYS A 68 2.34 16.56 15.19
CA LYS A 68 2.70 16.08 13.85
C LYS A 68 1.66 15.16 13.24
N THR A 69 1.06 14.26 14.02
CA THR A 69 0.28 13.16 13.44
C THR A 69 -1.18 13.50 13.18
N GLU A 70 -1.68 14.56 13.81
CA GLU A 70 -3.08 15.03 13.72
C GLU A 70 -4.11 13.89 13.85
N GLY A 71 -3.83 12.90 14.70
CA GLY A 71 -4.71 11.76 14.96
C GLY A 71 -4.84 10.74 13.83
N ILE A 72 -3.95 10.74 12.84
CA ILE A 72 -3.96 9.77 11.74
C ILE A 72 -3.20 8.49 12.20
N PRO A 73 -3.87 7.34 12.41
CA PRO A 73 -3.23 6.15 12.97
C PRO A 73 -1.98 5.70 12.22
N PHE A 74 -2.04 5.71 10.89
CA PHE A 74 -0.91 5.33 10.06
C PHE A 74 0.28 6.30 10.23
N PHE A 75 0.03 7.59 10.41
CA PHE A 75 1.10 8.56 10.64
C PHE A 75 1.72 8.39 12.03
N ILE A 76 0.91 8.10 13.05
CA ILE A 76 1.43 7.75 14.38
C ILE A 76 2.37 6.54 14.28
N GLU A 77 1.94 5.46 13.63
CA GLU A 77 2.74 4.25 13.46
C GLU A 77 4.09 4.55 12.77
N GLU A 78 4.06 5.26 11.65
CA GLU A 78 5.27 5.53 10.85
C GLU A 78 6.18 6.57 11.49
N LEU A 79 5.64 7.61 12.12
CA LEU A 79 6.45 8.61 12.83
C LEU A 79 7.22 7.94 13.97
N ILE A 80 6.55 7.11 14.78
CA ILE A 80 7.20 6.38 15.88
C ILE A 80 8.33 5.48 15.37
N LYS A 81 8.10 4.74 14.28
CA LYS A 81 9.16 3.92 13.65
C LYS A 81 10.33 4.77 13.20
N SER A 82 10.07 5.86 12.49
CA SER A 82 11.11 6.78 12.00
C SER A 82 11.94 7.35 13.15
N LEU A 83 11.30 7.78 14.24
CA LEU A 83 11.98 8.29 15.43
C LEU A 83 12.88 7.22 16.08
N LYS A 84 12.46 5.95 16.09
CA LYS A 84 13.26 4.83 16.59
C LYS A 84 14.44 4.50 15.67
N ASP A 85 14.20 4.39 14.37
CA ASP A 85 15.21 4.03 13.37
C ASP A 85 16.33 5.07 13.29
N LEU A 86 15.97 6.36 13.38
CA LEU A 86 16.91 7.48 13.41
C LEU A 86 17.56 7.70 14.80
N LYS A 87 17.18 6.90 15.81
CA LYS A 87 17.61 7.01 17.20
C LYS A 87 17.41 8.43 17.76
N ILE A 88 16.26 9.02 17.44
CA ILE A 88 15.82 10.34 17.95
C ILE A 88 15.17 10.15 19.32
N ILE A 89 14.45 9.05 19.51
CA ILE A 89 13.90 8.66 20.81
C ILE A 89 14.64 7.44 21.37
N THR A 90 14.83 7.41 22.68
CA THR A 90 15.35 6.25 23.41
C THR A 90 14.48 5.94 24.61
N ARG A 91 14.56 4.68 25.07
CA ARG A 91 13.92 4.24 26.31
C ARG A 91 14.96 4.23 27.43
N GLU A 92 14.72 5.00 28.48
CA GLU A 92 15.50 5.04 29.71
C GLU A 92 14.55 4.91 30.91
N ASP A 93 14.85 4.04 31.87
CA ASP A 93 13.99 3.81 33.05
C ASP A 93 12.51 3.60 32.71
N ASN A 94 12.24 2.76 31.71
CA ASN A 94 10.90 2.45 31.19
C ASN A 94 10.17 3.61 30.47
N ARG A 95 10.81 4.77 30.33
CA ARG A 95 10.25 6.01 29.78
C ARG A 95 10.88 6.35 28.43
N TYR A 96 10.08 6.75 27.44
CA TYR A 96 10.62 7.24 26.17
C TYR A 96 10.80 8.75 26.20
N ARG A 97 11.97 9.20 25.73
CA ARG A 97 12.32 10.62 25.61
C ARG A 97 13.03 10.92 24.31
N ILE A 98 12.98 12.18 23.89
CA ILE A 98 13.74 12.69 22.76
C ILE A 98 15.19 12.94 23.22
N THR A 99 16.16 12.35 22.52
CA THR A 99 17.60 12.42 22.90
C THR A 99 18.46 13.27 21.97
N LYS A 100 17.94 13.64 20.81
CA LYS A 100 18.62 14.53 19.85
C LYS A 100 17.86 15.83 19.76
N ASP A 101 18.55 16.94 19.52
CA ASP A 101 17.86 18.17 19.16
C ASP A 101 17.08 17.91 17.87
N ILE A 102 15.75 17.94 17.98
CA ILE A 102 14.82 17.77 16.86
C ILE A 102 15.16 18.75 15.73
N LYS A 103 15.75 19.91 16.04
CA LYS A 103 16.14 20.92 15.04
C LYS A 103 17.32 20.50 14.16
N GLU A 104 18.16 19.58 14.62
CA GLU A 104 19.31 19.07 13.86
C GLU A 104 18.94 17.90 12.95
N VAL A 105 17.73 17.34 13.09
CA VAL A 105 17.25 16.21 12.30
C VAL A 105 16.07 16.66 11.45
N THR A 106 16.12 16.39 10.14
CA THR A 106 14.97 16.63 9.27
C THR A 106 13.86 15.65 9.64
N ILE A 107 12.92 16.08 10.48
CA ILE A 107 11.76 15.27 10.81
C ILE A 107 10.68 15.48 9.74
N PRO A 108 10.18 14.39 9.13
CA PRO A 108 9.02 14.43 8.27
C PRO A 108 7.88 15.31 8.80
N ALA A 109 7.43 16.28 8.00
CA ALA A 109 6.31 17.13 8.35
C ALA A 109 4.97 16.46 8.01
N THR A 110 4.97 15.51 7.09
CA THR A 110 3.80 14.79 6.61
C THR A 110 4.01 13.28 6.61
N ILE A 111 2.91 12.52 6.58
CA ILE A 111 2.97 11.07 6.39
C ILE A 111 3.64 10.70 5.07
N GLN A 112 3.47 11.53 4.04
CA GLN A 112 4.15 11.37 2.77
C GLN A 112 5.67 11.47 2.95
N ASP A 113 6.15 12.44 3.71
CA ASP A 113 7.57 12.61 4.00
C ASP A 113 8.15 11.42 4.76
N VAL A 114 7.39 10.84 5.71
CA VAL A 114 7.86 9.66 6.46
C VAL A 114 8.03 8.47 5.52
N ILE A 115 7.04 8.23 4.66
CA ILE A 115 7.09 7.12 3.70
C ILE A 115 8.20 7.36 2.67
N MET A 116 8.36 8.58 2.17
CA MET A 116 9.44 8.93 1.26
C MET A 116 10.80 8.68 1.89
N ALA A 117 11.02 9.13 3.14
CA ALA A 117 12.26 8.88 3.86
C ALA A 117 12.55 7.38 4.03
N ARG A 118 11.52 6.56 4.31
CA ARG A 118 11.64 5.10 4.42
C ARG A 118 11.94 4.42 3.09
N VAL A 119 11.35 4.92 2.00
CA VAL A 119 11.62 4.41 0.64
C VAL A 119 13.01 4.85 0.17
N ASP A 120 13.45 6.06 0.54
CA ASP A 120 14.76 6.62 0.20
C ASP A 120 15.92 5.99 0.97
N SER A 121 15.66 5.41 2.15
CA SER A 121 16.67 4.67 2.91
C SER A 121 16.93 3.25 2.37
N LEU A 122 16.10 2.76 1.45
CA LEU A 122 16.29 1.45 0.81
C LEU A 122 17.50 1.46 -0.14
N PRO A 123 18.24 0.35 -0.25
CA PRO A 123 19.20 0.15 -1.34
C PRO A 123 18.53 0.34 -2.71
N GLN A 124 19.28 0.85 -3.68
CA GLN A 124 18.73 1.27 -4.98
C GLN A 124 18.00 0.14 -5.73
N GLU A 125 18.49 -1.09 -5.60
CA GLU A 125 17.92 -2.29 -6.21
C GLU A 125 16.57 -2.66 -5.56
N ILE A 126 16.49 -2.54 -4.24
CA ILE A 126 15.28 -2.79 -3.44
C ILE A 126 14.22 -1.72 -3.72
N LYS A 127 14.64 -0.45 -3.77
CA LYS A 127 13.79 0.69 -4.14
C LYS A 127 13.22 0.50 -5.55
N GLY A 128 14.06 0.09 -6.50
CA GLY A 128 13.65 -0.21 -7.87
C GLY A 128 12.62 -1.34 -7.95
N LEU A 129 12.75 -2.38 -7.12
CA LEU A 129 11.75 -3.44 -7.00
C LEU A 129 10.42 -2.88 -6.47
N LEU A 130 10.43 -2.16 -5.35
CA LEU A 130 9.22 -1.58 -4.75
C LEU A 130 8.48 -0.67 -5.74
N GLN A 131 9.22 0.21 -6.43
CA GLN A 131 8.67 1.07 -7.47
C GLN A 131 8.06 0.25 -8.62
N THR A 132 8.70 -0.83 -9.05
CA THR A 132 8.17 -1.70 -10.10
C THR A 132 6.86 -2.37 -9.67
N VAL A 133 6.83 -2.93 -8.46
CA VAL A 133 5.63 -3.56 -7.88
C VAL A 133 4.50 -2.54 -7.70
N SER A 134 4.83 -1.28 -7.40
CA SER A 134 3.83 -0.21 -7.26
C SER A 134 3.03 0.06 -8.55
N VAL A 135 3.57 -0.25 -9.72
CA VAL A 135 2.87 -0.08 -11.01
C VAL A 135 1.88 -1.20 -11.27
N VAL A 136 2.12 -2.41 -10.75
CA VAL A 136 1.21 -3.56 -10.88
C VAL A 136 -0.11 -3.29 -10.16
N GLY A 137 -0.02 -2.78 -8.93
CA GLY A 137 -1.18 -2.44 -8.12
C GLY A 137 -0.93 -2.67 -6.64
N ARG A 138 -2.01 -2.82 -5.87
CA ARG A 138 -1.92 -3.05 -4.42
C ARG A 138 -1.40 -4.46 -4.08
N GLU A 139 -1.66 -5.43 -4.94
CA GLU A 139 -1.30 -6.83 -4.77
C GLU A 139 -0.60 -7.34 -6.04
N SER A 140 0.39 -8.21 -5.89
CA SER A 140 1.17 -8.76 -7.01
C SER A 140 1.61 -10.19 -6.71
N SER A 141 1.42 -11.11 -7.65
CA SER A 141 1.91 -12.49 -7.50
C SER A 141 3.42 -12.57 -7.66
N TYR A 142 4.04 -13.54 -6.99
CA TYR A 142 5.47 -13.83 -7.13
C TYR A 142 5.88 -13.99 -8.61
N ASP A 143 5.15 -14.81 -9.37
CA ASP A 143 5.45 -15.11 -10.77
C ASP A 143 5.42 -13.87 -11.67
N LEU A 144 4.49 -12.95 -11.43
CA LEU A 144 4.40 -11.70 -12.17
C LEU A 144 5.61 -10.79 -11.88
N ILE A 145 5.97 -10.64 -10.60
CA ILE A 145 7.14 -9.83 -10.20
C ILE A 145 8.42 -10.44 -10.77
N LYS A 146 8.57 -11.76 -10.67
CA LYS A 146 9.70 -12.53 -11.19
C LYS A 146 9.87 -12.32 -12.69
N ARG A 147 8.81 -12.46 -13.46
CA ARG A 147 8.85 -12.28 -14.92
C ARG A 147 9.08 -10.82 -15.32
N LEU A 148 8.50 -9.87 -14.61
CA LEU A 148 8.64 -8.44 -14.89
C LEU A 148 10.06 -7.92 -14.62
N THR A 149 10.68 -8.40 -13.54
CA THR A 149 12.01 -7.94 -13.11
C THR A 149 13.15 -8.71 -13.77
N GLY A 150 12.92 -9.97 -14.15
CA GLY A 150 13.95 -10.84 -14.72
C GLY A 150 15.07 -11.22 -13.73
N LEU A 151 14.93 -10.86 -12.45
CA LEU A 151 15.88 -11.21 -11.40
C LEU A 151 15.97 -12.73 -11.25
N THR A 152 17.09 -13.25 -10.74
CA THR A 152 17.17 -14.65 -10.29
C THR A 152 16.26 -14.88 -9.08
N GLU A 153 15.95 -16.14 -8.78
CA GLU A 153 15.02 -16.47 -7.68
C GLU A 153 15.62 -16.05 -6.34
N GLN A 154 16.91 -16.31 -6.16
CA GLN A 154 17.66 -15.92 -4.98
C GLN A 154 17.66 -14.39 -4.77
N GLU A 155 17.93 -13.61 -5.82
CA GLU A 155 17.91 -12.14 -5.73
C GLU A 155 16.51 -11.62 -5.39
N LEU A 156 15.47 -12.11 -6.08
CA LEU A 156 14.12 -11.65 -5.85
C LEU A 156 13.64 -11.98 -4.42
N LEU A 157 13.88 -13.19 -3.94
CA LEU A 157 13.52 -13.57 -2.57
C LEU A 157 14.29 -12.74 -1.53
N SER A 158 15.57 -12.46 -1.77
CA SER A 158 16.36 -11.57 -0.91
C SER A 158 15.77 -10.16 -0.89
N HIS A 159 15.41 -9.61 -2.05
CA HIS A 159 14.84 -8.26 -2.13
C HIS A 159 13.45 -8.17 -1.47
N LEU A 160 12.59 -9.18 -1.71
CA LEU A 160 11.28 -9.27 -1.08
C LEU A 160 11.39 -9.43 0.44
N SER A 161 12.40 -10.16 0.94
CA SER A 161 12.67 -10.24 2.38
C SER A 161 12.92 -8.86 2.97
N VAL A 162 13.81 -8.06 2.37
CA VAL A 162 14.10 -6.70 2.85
C VAL A 162 12.85 -5.82 2.84
N LEU A 163 12.00 -5.92 1.81
CA LEU A 163 10.74 -5.17 1.74
C LEU A 163 9.73 -5.60 2.81
N LYS A 164 9.71 -6.88 3.19
CA LYS A 164 8.89 -7.42 4.28
C LYS A 164 9.42 -7.02 5.65
N ASP A 165 10.74 -7.11 5.85
CA ASP A 165 11.40 -6.72 7.10
C ASP A 165 11.29 -5.21 7.32
N SER A 166 11.29 -4.45 6.23
CA SER A 166 10.98 -3.02 6.20
C SER A 166 9.47 -2.74 6.24
N GLU A 167 8.61 -3.73 6.47
CA GLU A 167 7.14 -3.65 6.54
C GLU A 167 6.45 -2.85 5.41
N LEU A 168 7.08 -2.72 4.25
CA LEU A 168 6.48 -2.03 3.11
C LEU A 168 5.52 -2.96 2.37
N LEU A 169 5.84 -4.25 2.36
CA LEU A 169 5.04 -5.33 1.82
C LEU A 169 4.76 -6.39 2.89
N TYR A 170 3.63 -7.08 2.78
CA TYR A 170 3.40 -8.36 3.45
C TYR A 170 3.17 -9.46 2.43
N GLU A 171 3.46 -10.70 2.81
CA GLU A 171 3.26 -11.88 1.99
C GLU A 171 2.00 -12.63 2.43
N ARG A 172 1.20 -13.07 1.46
CA ARG A 172 0.03 -13.90 1.68
C ARG A 172 0.13 -15.16 0.83
N GLY A 173 -0.32 -16.29 1.38
CA GLY A 173 -0.20 -17.59 0.72
C GLY A 173 1.15 -18.24 0.98
N ILE A 174 1.43 -19.30 0.23
CA ILE A 174 2.66 -20.11 0.37
C ILE A 174 3.40 -20.06 -0.95
N TYR A 175 4.71 -19.82 -0.89
CA TYR A 175 5.60 -19.86 -2.04
C TYR A 175 5.46 -21.17 -2.85
N PRO A 176 5.45 -21.12 -4.19
CA PRO A 176 5.56 -19.95 -5.07
C PRO A 176 4.24 -19.25 -5.38
N GLN A 177 3.11 -19.75 -4.86
CA GLN A 177 1.77 -19.16 -5.06
C GLN A 177 1.51 -17.96 -4.13
N SER A 178 2.57 -17.36 -3.58
CA SER A 178 2.43 -16.23 -2.68
C SER A 178 2.20 -14.93 -3.45
N THR A 179 1.41 -14.06 -2.82
CA THR A 179 1.16 -12.70 -3.28
C THR A 179 1.76 -11.71 -2.29
N PHE A 180 2.29 -10.63 -2.84
CA PHE A 180 2.90 -9.54 -2.10
C PHE A 180 1.99 -8.33 -2.16
N ILE A 181 1.69 -7.78 -1.00
CA ILE A 181 0.67 -6.74 -0.85
C ILE A 181 1.27 -5.57 -0.09
N PHE A 182 1.05 -4.35 -0.59
CA PHE A 182 1.46 -3.16 0.13
C PHE A 182 0.72 -3.06 1.47
N LYS A 183 1.49 -2.89 2.55
CA LYS A 183 0.92 -2.73 3.91
C LYS A 183 -0.07 -1.56 3.94
N HIS A 184 0.27 -0.45 3.27
CA HIS A 184 -0.57 0.73 3.15
C HIS A 184 -0.70 1.20 1.70
N ALA A 185 -1.91 1.62 1.31
CA ALA A 185 -2.18 2.10 -0.05
C ALA A 185 -1.36 3.35 -0.40
N LEU A 186 -1.12 4.24 0.58
CA LEU A 186 -0.33 5.45 0.38
C LEU A 186 1.15 5.13 0.07
N THR A 187 1.70 4.02 0.59
CA THR A 187 3.05 3.56 0.24
C THR A 187 3.16 3.20 -1.23
N GLN A 188 2.15 2.49 -1.76
CA GLN A 188 2.08 2.19 -3.19
C GLN A 188 1.96 3.48 -4.02
N GLU A 189 1.11 4.41 -3.61
CA GLU A 189 0.90 5.67 -4.31
C GLU A 189 2.17 6.52 -4.38
N ILE A 190 2.93 6.61 -3.28
CA ILE A 190 4.20 7.35 -3.22
C ILE A 190 5.28 6.67 -4.06
N ALA A 191 5.44 5.36 -3.92
CA ALA A 191 6.38 4.60 -4.74
C ALA A 191 6.06 4.75 -6.24
N TYR A 192 4.79 4.67 -6.62
CA TYR A 192 4.34 4.87 -8.00
C TYR A 192 4.60 6.31 -8.45
N SER A 193 4.25 7.29 -7.64
CA SER A 193 4.37 8.72 -7.99
C SER A 193 5.83 9.16 -8.15
N SER A 194 6.76 8.52 -7.44
CA SER A 194 8.21 8.77 -7.54
C SER A 194 8.82 8.39 -8.90
N LEU A 195 8.12 7.57 -9.71
CA LEU A 195 8.60 7.16 -11.03
C LEU A 195 8.38 8.26 -12.09
N LEU A 196 9.42 8.51 -12.90
CA LEU A 196 9.30 9.35 -14.09
C LEU A 196 8.28 8.76 -15.08
N GLN A 197 7.57 9.64 -15.80
CA GLN A 197 6.50 9.22 -16.72
C GLN A 197 6.96 8.21 -17.78
N LYS A 198 8.17 8.38 -18.32
CA LYS A 198 8.77 7.43 -19.28
C LYS A 198 8.91 6.04 -18.66
N ARG A 199 9.43 5.97 -17.43
CA ARG A 199 9.63 4.70 -16.71
C ARG A 199 8.29 4.02 -16.36
N LYS A 200 7.27 4.79 -15.98
CA LYS A 200 5.90 4.27 -15.78
C LYS A 200 5.41 3.55 -17.04
N LYS A 201 5.52 4.20 -18.21
CA LYS A 201 5.09 3.62 -19.50
C LYS A 201 5.82 2.30 -19.81
N GLU A 202 7.13 2.25 -19.59
CA GLU A 202 7.94 1.05 -19.81
C GLU A 202 7.50 -0.11 -18.90
N ILE A 203 7.25 0.17 -17.62
CA ILE A 203 6.81 -0.86 -16.66
C ILE A 203 5.39 -1.33 -17.01
N HIS A 204 4.47 -0.42 -17.36
CA HIS A 204 3.13 -0.78 -17.82
C HIS A 204 3.17 -1.70 -19.06
N GLU A 205 4.02 -1.40 -20.05
CA GLU A 205 4.26 -2.30 -21.20
C GLU A 205 4.80 -3.67 -20.75
N GLY A 206 5.74 -3.67 -19.81
CA GLY A 206 6.32 -4.89 -19.24
C GLY A 206 5.28 -5.76 -18.55
N ILE A 207 4.36 -5.16 -17.78
CA ILE A 207 3.29 -5.87 -17.08
C ILE A 207 2.35 -6.53 -18.08
N GLY A 208 1.89 -5.79 -19.11
CA GLY A 208 1.02 -6.34 -20.14
C GLY A 208 1.64 -7.58 -20.81
N ARG A 209 2.92 -7.48 -21.21
CA ARG A 209 3.65 -8.62 -21.81
C ARG A 209 3.88 -9.77 -20.84
N ALA A 210 4.12 -9.48 -19.57
CA ALA A 210 4.32 -10.51 -18.55
C ALA A 210 3.03 -11.29 -18.29
N MET A 211 1.91 -10.60 -18.19
CA MET A 211 0.59 -11.21 -18.02
C MET A 211 0.20 -12.07 -19.22
N GLU A 212 0.43 -11.60 -20.45
CA GLU A 212 0.19 -12.38 -21.67
C GLU A 212 0.94 -13.71 -21.67
N ALA A 213 2.18 -13.71 -21.18
CA ALA A 213 3.00 -14.91 -21.14
C ALA A 213 2.70 -15.84 -19.96
N LEU A 214 2.17 -15.33 -18.85
CA LEU A 214 1.82 -16.13 -17.67
C LEU A 214 0.46 -16.80 -17.80
N TYR A 215 -0.47 -16.15 -18.50
CA TYR A 215 -1.86 -16.60 -18.57
C TYR A 215 -2.35 -16.81 -20.01
N PRO A 216 -1.60 -17.50 -20.88
CA PRO A 216 -1.96 -17.61 -22.30
C PRO A 216 -3.36 -18.23 -22.52
N ASP A 217 -3.74 -19.19 -21.68
CA ASP A 217 -5.02 -19.90 -21.77
C ASP A 217 -6.16 -19.22 -20.98
N ARG A 218 -5.86 -18.12 -20.27
CA ARG A 218 -6.79 -17.42 -19.37
C ARG A 218 -6.73 -15.90 -19.53
N LEU A 219 -6.35 -15.41 -20.72
CA LEU A 219 -6.27 -13.97 -20.98
C LEU A 219 -7.62 -13.27 -20.82
N GLU A 220 -8.72 -13.97 -21.10
CA GLU A 220 -10.07 -13.46 -20.94
C GLU A 220 -10.39 -13.04 -19.50
N GLU A 221 -9.77 -13.67 -18.49
CA GLU A 221 -9.90 -13.29 -17.08
C GLU A 221 -9.23 -11.94 -16.79
N HIS A 222 -8.40 -11.43 -17.71
CA HIS A 222 -7.50 -10.31 -17.51
C HIS A 222 -7.62 -9.18 -18.54
N TYR A 223 -8.58 -9.23 -19.47
CA TYR A 223 -8.72 -8.21 -20.52
C TYR A 223 -8.80 -6.78 -19.99
N GLU A 224 -9.56 -6.54 -18.91
CA GLU A 224 -9.72 -5.23 -18.31
C GLU A 224 -8.39 -4.70 -17.74
N LEU A 225 -7.60 -5.60 -17.12
CA LEU A 225 -6.31 -5.26 -16.54
C LEU A 225 -5.24 -5.06 -17.64
N LEU A 226 -5.25 -5.89 -18.67
CA LEU A 226 -4.39 -5.74 -19.86
C LEU A 226 -4.67 -4.42 -20.57
N ALA A 227 -5.95 -4.07 -20.78
CA ALA A 227 -6.36 -2.78 -21.31
C ALA A 227 -5.86 -1.61 -20.43
N TYR A 228 -5.99 -1.73 -19.11
CA TYR A 228 -5.50 -0.72 -18.17
C TYR A 228 -3.98 -0.47 -18.28
N HIS A 229 -3.18 -1.54 -18.34
CA HIS A 229 -1.71 -1.42 -18.43
C HIS A 229 -1.27 -0.97 -19.82
N TYR A 230 -1.75 -1.60 -20.90
CA TYR A 230 -1.38 -1.16 -22.25
C TYR A 230 -1.86 0.27 -22.55
N GLY A 231 -3.02 0.70 -22.05
CA GLY A 231 -3.47 2.09 -22.16
C GLY A 231 -2.58 3.12 -21.45
N ARG A 232 -1.76 2.68 -20.48
CA ARG A 232 -0.75 3.51 -19.79
C ARG A 232 0.67 3.29 -20.31
N SER A 233 0.83 2.46 -21.32
CA SER A 233 2.10 2.20 -22.00
C SER A 233 2.26 3.11 -23.23
N ALA A 234 3.18 2.75 -24.13
CA ALA A 234 3.27 3.36 -25.47
C ALA A 234 2.51 2.56 -26.55
N ASN A 235 1.97 1.38 -26.22
CA ASN A 235 1.37 0.44 -27.16
C ASN A 235 -0.15 0.65 -27.28
N ALA A 236 -0.53 1.61 -28.11
CA ALA A 236 -1.92 1.97 -28.35
C ALA A 236 -2.72 0.82 -29.01
N ASP A 237 -2.09 0.05 -29.90
CA ASP A 237 -2.74 -1.03 -30.63
C ASP A 237 -3.24 -2.11 -29.67
N LYS A 238 -2.37 -2.56 -28.75
CA LYS A 238 -2.79 -3.52 -27.71
C LYS A 238 -3.78 -2.93 -26.73
N ALA A 239 -3.70 -1.65 -26.42
CA ALA A 239 -4.68 -0.99 -25.56
C ALA A 239 -6.09 -1.07 -26.16
N VAL A 240 -6.23 -0.73 -27.45
CA VAL A 240 -7.51 -0.82 -28.17
C VAL A 240 -7.97 -2.26 -28.27
N GLN A 241 -7.08 -3.18 -28.66
CA GLN A 241 -7.39 -4.60 -28.76
C GLN A 241 -8.00 -5.16 -27.46
N TYR A 242 -7.37 -4.91 -26.31
CA TYR A 242 -7.88 -5.44 -25.04
C TYR A 242 -9.11 -4.70 -24.52
N LEU A 243 -9.31 -3.43 -24.87
CA LEU A 243 -10.57 -2.74 -24.60
C LEU A 243 -11.73 -3.37 -25.38
N ASP A 244 -11.53 -3.69 -26.65
CA ASP A 244 -12.56 -4.33 -27.47
C ASP A 244 -12.89 -5.73 -26.95
N LEU A 245 -11.88 -6.52 -26.60
CA LEU A 245 -12.06 -7.85 -26.01
C LEU A 245 -12.78 -7.79 -24.66
N ALA A 246 -12.45 -6.82 -23.80
CA ALA A 246 -13.15 -6.61 -22.53
C ALA A 246 -14.63 -6.25 -22.74
N ASN A 247 -14.92 -5.39 -23.72
CA ASN A 247 -16.30 -5.02 -24.06
C ASN A 247 -17.11 -6.20 -24.60
N GLN A 248 -16.52 -7.05 -25.45
CA GLN A 248 -17.17 -8.25 -25.98
C GLN A 248 -17.52 -9.24 -24.86
N LYS A 249 -16.59 -9.50 -23.94
CA LYS A 249 -16.81 -10.35 -22.78
C LYS A 249 -17.99 -9.89 -21.90
N VAL A 250 -18.16 -8.58 -21.71
CA VAL A 250 -19.30 -8.02 -20.96
C VAL A 250 -20.62 -8.20 -21.72
N ALA A 251 -20.61 -8.16 -23.04
CA ALA A 251 -21.81 -8.35 -23.86
C ALA A 251 -22.28 -9.82 -23.92
N GLU A 252 -21.41 -10.78 -23.59
CA GLU A 252 -21.71 -12.22 -23.54
C GLU A 252 -22.26 -12.69 -22.17
N LEU A 253 -22.23 -11.83 -21.15
CA LEU A 253 -22.75 -12.08 -19.78
C LEU A 253 -24.19 -11.59 -19.62
#